data_AF-A0A7Y4U988-F1
#
_entry.id   AF-A0A7Y4U988-F1
#
_cell.length_a   1.000
_cell.length_b   1.000
_cell.length_c   1.000
_cell.angle_alpha   90.00
_cell.angle_beta   90.00
_cell.angle_gamma   90.00
#
_symmetry.space_group_name_H-M   'P 1'
#
loop_
_entity.id
_entity.type
_entity.pdbx_description
1 polymer ?
#
loop_
_entity_poly.entity_id
_entity_poly.type
_entity_poly.pdbx_seq_one_letter_code
_entity_poly.pdbx_strand_id
1 'polypeptide(L)'
;MTTNLTIAARGYYLIAGSAYSLTSVAADENVPALPNGSALAGVLLCNATNAVLDAVGTTDLNVSQQTQFGEGTLLTALGVVLVEHAWVRKAIAGSGLPQDTQNNANDFALVATASAPLNGVTPALGAPGPQNSASPLVNNAGLPLVLLNPAISPGNQPNSLVENVAVTMGTATYPRSLYLRRTLTNNMGKPVTRLRFRIMELSNGGVNTAILRALSSSDITVNGLPVKGLTLDQLPTQPTGGGLNSTLSAGVVTLAAPLAAGA
;
A
#
# COMPACT_ATOMS: atom_id res chain seq x y z
N MET A 1 -14.34 13.01 -17.45
CA MET A 1 -13.86 11.63 -17.59
C MET A 1 -13.34 11.50 -19.01
N THR A 2 -12.03 11.37 -19.17
CA THR A 2 -11.40 11.21 -20.48
C THR A 2 -11.92 9.93 -21.15
N THR A 3 -12.55 10.07 -22.30
CA THR A 3 -12.90 8.93 -23.16
C THR A 3 -11.63 8.41 -23.84
N ASN A 4 -11.42 7.08 -23.87
CA ASN A 4 -10.24 6.37 -24.43
C ASN A 4 -8.99 6.30 -23.53
N LEU A 5 -9.16 6.13 -22.22
CA LEU A 5 -8.07 5.78 -21.32
C LEU A 5 -7.73 4.28 -21.42
N THR A 6 -6.48 3.95 -21.75
CA THR A 6 -5.95 2.59 -21.62
C THR A 6 -5.12 2.47 -20.35
N ILE A 7 -5.60 1.73 -19.36
CA ILE A 7 -4.83 1.37 -18.18
C ILE A 7 -4.16 0.03 -18.45
N ALA A 8 -2.83 -0.03 -18.35
CA ALA A 8 -2.09 -1.28 -18.51
C ALA A 8 -2.54 -2.32 -17.48
N ALA A 9 -2.43 -3.62 -17.78
CA ALA A 9 -2.68 -4.65 -16.78
C ALA A 9 -1.80 -4.43 -15.55
N ARG A 10 -2.42 -4.40 -14.36
CA ARG A 10 -1.77 -4.05 -13.06
C ARG A 10 -1.21 -2.62 -13.00
N GLY A 11 -1.57 -1.78 -13.95
CA GLY A 11 -1.31 -0.35 -13.95
C GLY A 11 -2.20 0.38 -12.96
N TYR A 12 -1.86 1.63 -12.73
CA TYR A 12 -2.59 2.52 -11.83
C TYR A 12 -3.04 3.75 -12.60
N TYR A 13 -4.15 4.32 -12.14
CA TYR A 13 -4.65 5.60 -12.63
C TYR A 13 -5.19 6.39 -11.44
N LEU A 14 -4.59 7.55 -11.18
CA LEU A 14 -4.93 8.40 -10.06
C LEU A 14 -5.87 9.51 -10.51
N ILE A 15 -7.12 9.43 -10.08
CA ILE A 15 -8.08 10.52 -10.21
C ILE A 15 -8.07 11.30 -8.89
N ALA A 16 -7.83 12.60 -8.96
CA ALA A 16 -7.85 13.50 -7.82
C ALA A 16 -8.99 14.51 -7.90
N GLY A 17 -9.61 14.77 -6.76
CA GLY A 17 -10.63 15.80 -6.59
C GLY A 17 -10.05 17.01 -5.90
N SER A 18 -10.88 18.04 -5.73
CA SER A 18 -10.50 19.29 -5.06
C SER A 18 -9.98 19.11 -3.62
N ALA A 19 -10.34 18.03 -2.93
CA ALA A 19 -9.88 17.72 -1.58
C ALA A 19 -8.59 16.86 -1.52
N TYR A 20 -7.99 16.50 -2.66
CA TYR A 20 -6.76 15.70 -2.68
C TYR A 20 -5.57 16.47 -2.09
N SER A 21 -4.98 15.94 -1.02
CA SER A 21 -3.91 16.61 -0.25
C SER A 21 -2.49 16.18 -0.63
N LEU A 22 -2.31 15.01 -1.25
CA LEU A 22 -1.00 14.38 -1.48
C LEU A 22 -0.34 14.81 -2.81
N THR A 23 -0.34 16.11 -3.08
CA THR A 23 0.01 16.72 -4.38
C THR A 23 1.42 16.43 -4.91
N SER A 24 2.33 15.90 -4.09
CA SER A 24 3.64 15.42 -4.54
C SER A 24 3.58 14.10 -5.32
N VAL A 25 2.45 13.39 -5.30
CA VAL A 25 2.08 12.43 -6.36
C VAL A 25 1.08 13.12 -7.27
N ALA A 26 1.52 13.48 -8.48
CA ALA A 26 0.64 14.09 -9.47
C ALA A 26 -0.50 13.12 -9.83
N ALA A 27 -1.73 13.63 -9.84
CA ALA A 27 -2.86 12.90 -10.38
C ALA A 27 -2.73 12.75 -11.90
N ASP A 28 -3.21 11.63 -12.44
CA ASP A 28 -3.34 11.45 -13.87
C ASP A 28 -4.52 12.29 -14.41
N GLU A 29 -5.58 12.44 -13.62
CA GLU A 29 -6.74 13.29 -13.93
C GLU A 29 -7.18 14.06 -12.69
N ASN A 30 -7.32 15.38 -12.84
CA ASN A 30 -7.96 16.21 -11.82
C ASN A 30 -9.40 16.44 -12.25
N VAL A 31 -10.34 16.15 -11.36
CA VAL A 31 -11.76 16.45 -11.56
C VAL A 31 -12.19 17.58 -10.61
N PRO A 32 -13.00 18.55 -11.08
CA PRO A 32 -13.39 19.73 -10.30
C PRO A 32 -13.99 19.41 -8.93
N ALA A 33 -14.66 18.27 -8.86
CA ALA A 33 -14.92 17.55 -7.63
C ALA A 33 -14.72 16.06 -7.94
N LEU A 34 -14.03 15.34 -7.06
CA LEU A 34 -14.41 13.97 -6.75
C LEU A 34 -15.54 14.16 -5.76
N PRO A 35 -16.81 13.93 -6.10
CA PRO A 35 -17.87 14.49 -5.31
C PRO A 35 -17.95 13.87 -3.91
N ASN A 36 -17.38 14.62 -2.97
CA ASN A 36 -17.96 14.92 -1.69
C ASN A 36 -18.44 16.38 -1.75
N GLY A 37 -19.65 16.74 -1.30
CA GLY A 37 -20.42 16.09 -0.24
C GLY A 37 -21.76 15.47 -0.61
N SER A 38 -21.99 14.93 -1.82
CA SER A 38 -23.20 14.10 -2.07
C SER A 38 -23.26 13.25 -3.37
N ALA A 39 -22.23 13.16 -4.24
CA ALA A 39 -22.49 12.65 -5.60
C ALA A 39 -21.43 11.84 -6.38
N LEU A 40 -20.34 11.35 -5.78
CA LEU A 40 -19.62 10.14 -6.28
C LEU A 40 -18.95 9.52 -5.07
N ALA A 41 -19.80 8.96 -4.23
CA ALA A 41 -19.44 8.05 -3.18
C ALA A 41 -19.14 6.65 -3.76
N GLY A 42 -18.60 6.57 -4.99
CA GLY A 42 -18.20 5.32 -5.60
C GLY A 42 -17.49 5.45 -6.95
N VAL A 43 -16.78 4.39 -7.33
CA VAL A 43 -15.98 4.24 -8.55
C VAL A 43 -16.36 2.91 -9.19
N LEU A 44 -16.56 2.88 -10.50
CA LEU A 44 -16.75 1.66 -11.26
C LEU A 44 -15.70 1.56 -12.38
N LEU A 45 -15.27 0.34 -12.66
CA LEU A 45 -14.41 -0.01 -13.77
C LEU A 45 -15.24 -0.79 -14.78
N CYS A 46 -15.22 -0.35 -16.04
CA CYS A 46 -15.90 -1.04 -17.14
C CYS A 46 -14.92 -1.60 -18.16
N ASN A 47 -15.32 -2.67 -18.85
CA ASN A 47 -14.64 -3.11 -20.07
C ASN A 47 -15.06 -2.26 -21.29
N ALA A 48 -14.50 -2.58 -22.47
CA ALA A 48 -14.78 -1.87 -23.72
C ALA A 48 -16.24 -1.99 -24.20
N THR A 49 -17.03 -2.94 -23.67
CA THR A 49 -18.47 -3.08 -23.97
C THR A 49 -19.35 -2.45 -22.89
N ASN A 50 -18.78 -1.64 -22.00
CA ASN A 50 -19.45 -1.03 -20.84
C ASN A 50 -19.98 -2.02 -19.80
N ALA A 51 -19.52 -3.27 -19.79
CA ALA A 51 -19.84 -4.18 -18.69
C ALA A 51 -18.98 -3.81 -17.48
N VAL A 52 -19.61 -3.69 -16.31
CA VAL A 52 -18.93 -3.46 -15.04
C VAL A 52 -18.06 -4.67 -14.73
N LEU A 53 -16.77 -4.41 -14.53
CA LEU A 53 -15.78 -5.39 -14.11
C LEU A 53 -15.56 -5.39 -12.61
N ASP A 54 -15.65 -4.22 -11.99
CA ASP A 54 -15.42 -3.99 -10.56
C ASP A 54 -16.10 -2.67 -10.18
N ALA A 55 -16.65 -2.58 -8.97
CA ALA A 55 -17.20 -1.35 -8.43
C ALA A 55 -16.99 -1.25 -6.91
N VAL A 56 -16.71 -0.04 -6.43
CA VAL A 56 -16.60 0.26 -5.01
C VAL A 56 -17.43 1.48 -4.66
N GLY A 57 -18.28 1.36 -3.64
CA GLY A 57 -19.19 2.41 -3.21
C GLY A 57 -19.32 2.54 -1.70
N THR A 58 -19.78 3.69 -1.23
CA THR A 58 -20.04 4.00 0.17
C THR A 58 -21.54 4.15 0.47
N THR A 59 -21.90 4.03 1.75
CA THR A 59 -23.29 3.99 2.24
C THR A 59 -24.07 5.31 2.09
N ASP A 60 -23.44 6.42 1.75
CA ASP A 60 -24.06 7.71 1.49
C ASP A 60 -24.56 7.88 0.03
N LEU A 61 -24.29 6.91 -0.84
CA LEU A 61 -24.92 6.83 -2.17
C LEU A 61 -26.43 6.63 -2.05
N ASN A 62 -27.21 7.17 -2.99
CA ASN A 62 -28.62 6.82 -3.10
C ASN A 62 -28.79 5.37 -3.61
N VAL A 63 -29.95 4.75 -3.41
CA VAL A 63 -30.16 3.32 -3.73
C VAL A 63 -29.80 2.96 -5.18
N SER A 64 -30.15 3.79 -6.16
CA SER A 64 -29.82 3.53 -7.57
C SER A 64 -28.32 3.58 -7.84
N GLN A 65 -27.60 4.48 -7.15
CA GLN A 65 -26.14 4.58 -7.23
C GLN A 65 -25.47 3.45 -6.47
N GLN A 66 -26.01 3.00 -5.34
CA GLN A 66 -25.49 1.85 -4.60
C GLN A 66 -25.48 0.59 -5.47
N THR A 67 -26.52 0.38 -6.29
CA THR A 67 -26.56 -0.73 -7.26
C THR A 67 -25.56 -0.55 -8.41
N GLN A 68 -25.21 0.68 -8.76
CA GLN A 68 -24.30 0.97 -9.88
C GLN A 68 -22.82 0.93 -9.48
N PHE A 69 -22.49 1.45 -8.30
CA PHE A 69 -21.13 1.66 -7.84
C PHE A 69 -20.73 0.71 -6.72
N GLY A 70 -21.63 -0.13 -6.24
CA GLY A 70 -21.38 -0.99 -5.09
C GLY A 70 -21.44 -2.48 -5.43
N GLU A 71 -20.70 -3.26 -4.65
CA GLU A 71 -20.76 -4.73 -4.67
C GLU A 71 -20.99 -5.24 -3.25
N GLY A 72 -22.01 -6.09 -3.08
CA GLY A 72 -22.36 -6.66 -1.78
C GLY A 72 -22.55 -5.59 -0.70
N THR A 73 -21.86 -5.75 0.42
CA THR A 73 -21.86 -4.77 1.52
C THR A 73 -20.94 -3.60 1.18
N LEU A 74 -21.48 -2.39 1.18
CA LEU A 74 -20.74 -1.16 0.87
C LEU A 74 -19.77 -0.73 1.98
N LEU A 75 -18.90 0.21 1.63
CA LEU A 75 -18.01 0.87 2.59
C LEU A 75 -18.76 1.92 3.41
N THR A 76 -18.41 2.08 4.68
CA THR A 76 -18.98 3.16 5.50
C THR A 76 -18.50 4.52 4.97
N ALA A 77 -19.44 5.44 4.75
CA ALA A 77 -19.11 6.83 4.44
C ALA A 77 -18.42 7.50 5.64
N LEU A 78 -17.30 8.20 5.42
CA LEU A 78 -16.48 8.75 6.50
C LEU A 78 -16.75 10.23 6.82
N GLY A 79 -17.45 10.95 5.95
CA GLY A 79 -17.70 12.38 6.11
C GLY A 79 -16.41 13.22 5.99
N VAL A 80 -16.42 14.41 6.61
CA VAL A 80 -15.24 15.29 6.63
C VAL A 80 -14.31 14.86 7.76
N VAL A 81 -13.09 14.47 7.41
CA VAL A 81 -12.08 13.98 8.35
C VAL A 81 -10.77 14.76 8.15
N LEU A 82 -10.13 15.18 9.25
CA LEU A 82 -8.87 15.95 9.25
C LEU A 82 -7.62 15.08 9.44
N VAL A 83 -7.67 13.84 8.96
CA VAL A 83 -6.57 12.87 9.02
C VAL A 83 -6.40 12.27 7.63
N GLU A 84 -5.15 12.05 7.24
CA GLU A 84 -4.82 11.36 6.00
C GLU A 84 -5.27 9.89 6.06
N HIS A 85 -6.18 9.50 5.17
CA HIS A 85 -6.83 8.19 5.19
C HIS A 85 -7.21 7.71 3.78
N ALA A 86 -7.46 6.42 3.64
CA ALA A 86 -8.01 5.82 2.42
C ALA A 86 -8.68 4.48 2.70
N TRP A 87 -9.67 4.14 1.88
CA TRP A 87 -10.07 2.76 1.69
C TRP A 87 -9.09 2.10 0.73
N VAL A 88 -8.32 1.12 1.22
CA VAL A 88 -7.34 0.39 0.41
C VAL A 88 -7.86 -1.01 0.14
N ARG A 89 -7.83 -1.43 -1.14
CA ARG A 89 -8.18 -2.79 -1.50
C ARG A 89 -7.15 -3.74 -0.90
N LYS A 90 -7.62 -4.74 -0.16
CA LYS A 90 -6.77 -5.79 0.42
C LYS A 90 -6.14 -6.59 -0.70
N ALA A 91 -5.01 -7.21 -0.40
CA ALA A 91 -4.41 -8.18 -1.30
C ALA A 91 -4.75 -9.59 -0.82
N ILE A 92 -4.87 -10.50 -1.77
CA ILE A 92 -4.90 -11.93 -1.52
C ILE A 92 -3.52 -12.36 -1.02
N ALA A 93 -3.48 -12.96 0.17
CA ALA A 93 -2.26 -13.45 0.78
C ALA A 93 -1.49 -14.38 -0.17
N GLY A 94 -0.17 -14.23 -0.22
CA GLY A 94 0.73 -15.02 -1.07
C GLY A 94 0.84 -14.54 -2.53
N SER A 95 -0.25 -14.08 -3.16
CA SER A 95 -0.18 -13.57 -4.55
C SER A 95 0.12 -12.07 -4.60
N GLY A 96 -0.37 -11.31 -3.62
CA GLY A 96 -0.32 -9.85 -3.63
C GLY A 96 -1.24 -9.21 -4.67
N LEU A 97 -2.12 -10.00 -5.30
CA LEU A 97 -3.15 -9.50 -6.21
C LEU A 97 -4.31 -8.89 -5.42
N PRO A 98 -5.03 -7.90 -5.98
CA PRO A 98 -6.18 -7.32 -5.29
C PRO A 98 -7.26 -8.37 -4.98
N GLN A 99 -7.85 -8.27 -3.80
CA GLN A 99 -8.99 -9.07 -3.40
C GLN A 99 -10.27 -8.51 -4.01
N ASP A 100 -11.07 -9.40 -4.57
CA ASP A 100 -12.39 -9.12 -5.13
C ASP A 100 -13.30 -10.32 -4.83
N THR A 101 -14.17 -10.15 -3.85
CA THR A 101 -15.13 -11.15 -3.39
C THR A 101 -16.56 -10.74 -3.72
N GLN A 102 -16.73 -9.75 -4.61
CA GLN A 102 -18.01 -9.08 -4.87
C GLN A 102 -18.65 -8.51 -3.59
N ASN A 103 -17.83 -8.03 -2.65
CA ASN A 103 -18.30 -7.41 -1.42
C ASN A 103 -17.29 -6.36 -0.95
N ASN A 104 -17.61 -5.08 -1.10
CA ASN A 104 -16.67 -3.99 -0.82
C ASN A 104 -16.15 -4.01 0.63
N ALA A 105 -17.01 -4.26 1.61
CA ALA A 105 -16.60 -4.33 3.01
C ALA A 105 -15.62 -5.49 3.28
N ASN A 106 -15.75 -6.59 2.53
CA ASN A 106 -14.79 -7.70 2.60
C ASN A 106 -13.52 -7.44 1.81
N ASP A 107 -13.51 -6.55 0.83
CA ASP A 107 -12.39 -6.36 -0.09
C ASP A 107 -11.50 -5.17 0.27
N PHE A 108 -11.99 -4.23 1.07
CA PHE A 108 -11.24 -3.05 1.46
C PHE A 108 -10.99 -2.99 2.98
N ALA A 109 -9.90 -2.32 3.35
CA ALA A 109 -9.62 -1.93 4.71
C ALA A 109 -9.50 -0.40 4.78
N LEU A 110 -10.05 0.21 5.83
CA LEU A 110 -9.78 1.62 6.10
C LEU A 110 -8.37 1.73 6.70
N VAL A 111 -7.51 2.55 6.09
CA VAL A 111 -6.22 2.92 6.65
C VAL A 111 -6.18 4.40 6.98
N ALA A 112 -5.46 4.76 8.02
CA ALA A 112 -5.17 6.14 8.37
C ALA A 112 -3.79 6.26 9.03
N THR A 113 -3.20 7.45 8.95
CA THR A 113 -1.93 7.77 9.63
C THR A 113 -2.07 7.92 11.14
N ALA A 114 -3.30 7.84 11.66
CA ALA A 114 -3.62 7.82 13.08
C ALA A 114 -4.65 6.71 13.38
N SER A 115 -4.69 6.23 14.63
CA SER A 115 -5.56 5.11 15.04
C SER A 115 -6.95 5.52 15.54
N ALA A 116 -7.28 6.81 15.56
CA ALA A 116 -8.59 7.27 16.05
C ALA A 116 -9.71 6.83 15.10
N PRO A 117 -10.89 6.39 15.60
CA PRO A 117 -12.01 6.02 14.75
C PRO A 117 -12.45 7.18 13.85
N LEU A 118 -12.72 6.87 12.58
CA LEU A 118 -13.22 7.81 11.57
C LEU A 118 -14.68 7.46 11.31
N ASN A 119 -15.60 8.33 11.75
CA ASN A 119 -17.05 8.10 11.70
C ASN A 119 -17.48 6.70 12.21
N GLY A 120 -16.94 6.29 13.36
CA GLY A 120 -17.24 4.99 13.98
C GLY A 120 -16.50 3.79 13.38
N VAL A 121 -15.73 3.96 12.30
CA VAL A 121 -14.87 2.91 11.74
C VAL A 121 -13.47 3.04 12.33
N THR A 122 -12.97 1.98 12.97
CA THR A 122 -11.58 1.94 13.45
C THR A 122 -10.64 1.66 12.27
N PRO A 123 -9.77 2.60 11.87
CA PRO A 123 -8.81 2.36 10.81
C PRO A 123 -7.70 1.40 11.27
N ALA A 124 -7.17 0.61 10.35
CA ALA A 124 -5.83 0.06 10.52
C ALA A 124 -4.79 1.19 10.43
N LEU A 125 -3.73 1.12 11.23
CA LEU A 125 -2.61 2.05 11.02
C LEU A 125 -2.01 1.80 9.64
N GLY A 126 -1.80 2.86 8.87
CA GLY A 126 -1.28 2.77 7.52
C GLY A 126 -1.16 4.12 6.83
N ALA A 127 -1.08 4.09 5.50
CA ALA A 127 -0.99 5.29 4.67
C ALA A 127 -1.87 5.15 3.41
N PRO A 128 -2.49 6.24 2.92
CA PRO A 128 -3.21 6.28 1.64
C PRO A 128 -2.40 5.77 0.45
N GLY A 129 -1.10 6.11 0.38
CA GLY A 129 -0.15 5.59 -0.61
C GLY A 129 -0.62 5.66 -2.07
N PRO A 130 -1.01 6.84 -2.59
CA PRO A 130 -1.61 7.00 -3.93
C PRO A 130 -0.65 6.53 -5.04
N GLN A 131 -1.22 5.98 -6.12
CA GLN A 131 -0.49 5.47 -7.27
C GLN A 131 -1.11 5.98 -8.55
N ASN A 132 -0.28 6.53 -9.43
CA ASN A 132 -0.63 7.06 -10.74
C ASN A 132 0.01 6.22 -11.87
N SER A 133 -0.20 6.59 -13.13
CA SER A 133 0.32 5.88 -14.30
C SER A 133 1.86 5.77 -14.35
N ALA A 134 2.57 6.64 -13.64
CA ALA A 134 4.03 6.61 -13.49
C ALA A 134 4.53 5.75 -12.32
N SER A 135 3.63 5.13 -11.55
CA SER A 135 3.98 4.33 -10.38
C SER A 135 4.50 2.94 -10.78
N PRO A 136 5.46 2.36 -10.02
CA PRO A 136 5.94 1.01 -10.29
C PRO A 136 4.82 -0.03 -10.26
N LEU A 137 4.81 -0.93 -11.25
CA LEU A 137 3.84 -2.02 -11.35
C LEU A 137 4.16 -3.14 -10.36
N VAL A 138 3.14 -3.85 -9.88
CA VAL A 138 3.33 -5.07 -9.07
C VAL A 138 3.84 -6.20 -9.96
N ASN A 139 5.04 -6.71 -9.65
CA ASN A 139 5.63 -7.84 -10.34
C ASN A 139 6.39 -8.80 -9.42
N ASN A 140 5.66 -9.43 -8.50
CA ASN A 140 6.22 -10.38 -7.54
C ASN A 140 6.84 -11.62 -8.22
N ALA A 141 6.34 -12.02 -9.40
CA ALA A 141 6.85 -13.19 -10.13
C ALA A 141 8.21 -12.93 -10.79
N GLY A 142 8.41 -11.74 -11.38
CA GLY A 142 9.68 -11.32 -11.96
C GLY A 142 10.67 -10.75 -10.93
N LEU A 143 10.23 -10.52 -9.69
CA LEU A 143 11.05 -10.02 -8.59
C LEU A 143 10.87 -10.89 -7.34
N PRO A 144 11.21 -12.20 -7.40
CA PRO A 144 11.01 -13.10 -6.29
C PRO A 144 11.85 -12.66 -5.08
N LEU A 145 11.25 -12.80 -3.90
CA LEU A 145 11.87 -12.46 -2.63
C LEU A 145 12.16 -13.75 -1.84
N VAL A 146 13.42 -14.10 -1.68
CA VAL A 146 13.88 -15.33 -1.01
C VAL A 146 14.64 -15.02 0.28
N LEU A 147 14.90 -16.03 1.10
CA LEU A 147 15.73 -15.88 2.30
C LEU A 147 17.14 -15.43 1.91
N LEU A 148 17.72 -14.53 2.72
CA LEU A 148 19.12 -14.10 2.54
C LEU A 148 20.07 -15.31 2.63
N ASN A 149 19.81 -16.22 3.57
CA ASN A 149 20.48 -17.51 3.67
C ASN A 149 19.43 -18.64 3.62
N PRO A 150 19.28 -19.33 2.48
CA PRO A 150 18.32 -20.43 2.32
C PRO A 150 18.56 -21.64 3.22
N ALA A 151 19.77 -21.82 3.77
CA ALA A 151 20.10 -22.93 4.65
C ALA A 151 19.64 -22.72 6.11
N ILE A 152 19.16 -21.52 6.45
CA ILE A 152 18.71 -21.16 7.79
C ILE A 152 17.21 -20.88 7.78
N SER A 153 16.51 -21.29 8.84
CA SER A 153 15.08 -21.01 8.99
C SER A 153 14.77 -19.51 8.89
N PRO A 154 13.56 -19.13 8.41
CA PRO A 154 13.20 -17.72 8.24
C PRO A 154 13.26 -16.87 9.52
N GLY A 155 13.01 -17.50 10.68
CA GLY A 155 12.96 -16.83 11.98
C GLY A 155 14.31 -16.64 12.67
N ASN A 156 15.39 -17.18 12.12
CA ASN A 156 16.71 -17.18 12.74
C ASN A 156 17.68 -16.25 11.99
N GLN A 157 18.74 -15.82 12.67
CA GLN A 157 19.82 -15.08 12.01
C GLN A 157 20.48 -15.94 10.92
N PRO A 158 20.80 -15.40 9.74
CA PRO A 158 20.76 -13.97 9.40
C PRO A 158 19.41 -13.48 8.82
N ASN A 159 18.46 -14.36 8.53
CA ASN A 159 17.20 -14.04 7.83
C ASN A 159 16.25 -13.14 8.64
N SER A 160 16.30 -13.29 9.97
CA SER A 160 15.57 -12.46 10.91
C SER A 160 16.45 -12.14 12.12
N LEU A 161 16.29 -10.94 12.67
CA LEU A 161 16.97 -10.52 13.90
C LEU A 161 16.05 -9.65 14.73
N VAL A 162 15.85 -10.02 16.00
CA VAL A 162 15.21 -9.19 17.01
C VAL A 162 16.28 -8.57 17.90
N GLU A 163 16.35 -7.25 17.93
CA GLU A 163 17.27 -6.50 18.79
C GLU A 163 16.50 -5.79 19.91
N ASN A 164 17.10 -5.74 21.10
CA ASN A 164 16.58 -4.96 22.24
C ASN A 164 17.03 -3.50 22.14
N VAL A 165 16.79 -2.89 20.98
CA VAL A 165 17.03 -1.48 20.73
C VAL A 165 15.68 -0.79 20.76
N ALA A 166 15.50 0.10 21.74
CA ALA A 166 14.29 0.86 21.89
C ALA A 166 14.21 1.96 20.81
N VAL A 167 13.05 2.09 20.18
CA VAL A 167 12.75 3.13 19.19
C VAL A 167 11.55 3.93 19.64
N THR A 168 11.65 5.25 19.62
CA THR A 168 10.53 6.15 19.92
C THR A 168 9.91 6.63 18.63
N MET A 169 8.58 6.51 18.50
CA MET A 169 7.80 6.98 17.35
C MET A 169 6.55 7.69 17.84
N GLY A 170 6.33 8.92 17.38
CA GLY A 170 5.29 9.78 17.93
C GLY A 170 5.46 9.92 19.45
N THR A 171 4.44 9.50 20.20
CA THR A 171 4.44 9.52 21.68
C THR A 171 4.73 8.16 22.32
N ALA A 172 5.02 7.12 21.53
CA ALA A 172 5.19 5.74 22.02
C ALA A 172 6.63 5.26 21.88
N THR A 173 7.10 4.49 22.87
CA THR A 173 8.40 3.82 22.85
C THR A 173 8.21 2.31 22.65
N TYR A 174 8.82 1.79 21.60
CA TYR A 174 8.83 0.37 21.28
C TYR A 174 10.14 -0.25 21.77
N PRO A 175 10.11 -1.30 22.62
CA PRO A 175 11.31 -1.79 23.30
C PRO A 175 12.25 -2.63 22.42
N ARG A 176 11.80 -3.03 21.22
CA ARG A 176 12.52 -3.97 20.35
C ARG A 176 12.34 -3.61 18.89
N SER A 177 13.32 -3.97 18.07
CA SER A 177 13.28 -3.86 16.62
C SER A 177 13.39 -5.24 15.97
N LEU A 178 12.60 -5.48 14.92
CA LEU A 178 12.64 -6.70 14.11
C LEU A 178 13.18 -6.36 12.73
N TYR A 179 14.29 -6.98 12.34
CA TYR A 179 14.86 -6.88 11.01
C TYR A 179 14.55 -8.15 10.22
N LEU A 180 13.97 -8.00 9.04
CA LEU A 180 13.76 -9.06 8.07
C LEU A 180 14.72 -8.86 6.90
N ARG A 181 15.48 -9.89 6.56
CA ARG A 181 16.48 -9.83 5.48
C ARG A 181 16.15 -10.82 4.39
N ARG A 182 16.15 -10.35 3.15
CA ARG A 182 15.76 -11.12 1.97
C ARG A 182 16.70 -10.79 0.81
N THR A 183 16.80 -11.74 -0.10
CA THR A 183 17.41 -11.53 -1.41
C THR A 183 16.30 -11.35 -2.43
N LEU A 184 16.43 -10.33 -3.27
CA LEU A 184 15.58 -10.10 -4.42
C LEU A 184 16.43 -10.28 -5.67
N THR A 185 15.90 -10.97 -6.67
CA THR A 185 16.57 -11.12 -7.97
C THR A 185 15.72 -10.51 -9.06
N ASN A 186 16.33 -9.74 -9.97
CA ASN A 186 15.61 -9.16 -11.10
C ASN A 186 15.49 -10.15 -12.28
N ASN A 187 14.39 -10.91 -12.31
CA ASN A 187 14.05 -11.84 -13.40
C ASN A 187 13.18 -11.21 -14.49
N MET A 188 13.07 -9.87 -14.55
CA MET A 188 12.19 -9.16 -15.50
C MET A 188 12.71 -9.16 -16.94
N GLY A 189 13.92 -9.65 -17.19
CA GLY A 189 14.60 -9.55 -18.49
C GLY A 189 14.96 -8.13 -18.93
N LYS A 190 14.69 -7.13 -18.08
CA LYS A 190 15.02 -5.70 -18.28
C LYS A 190 15.49 -5.07 -16.97
N PRO A 191 16.28 -3.99 -17.02
CA PRO A 191 16.68 -3.27 -15.81
C PRO A 191 15.47 -2.69 -15.06
N VAL A 192 15.46 -2.81 -13.74
CA VAL A 192 14.48 -2.14 -12.86
C VAL A 192 15.05 -0.81 -12.40
N THR A 193 14.33 0.28 -12.66
CA THR A 193 14.80 1.66 -12.38
C THR A 193 14.19 2.26 -11.11
N ARG A 194 13.24 1.56 -10.48
CA ARG A 194 12.64 1.95 -9.19
C ARG A 194 12.09 0.72 -8.51
N LEU A 195 12.52 0.46 -7.28
CA LEU A 195 12.06 -0.66 -6.47
C LEU A 195 11.42 -0.18 -5.16
N ARG A 196 10.18 -0.64 -4.93
CA ARG A 196 9.38 -0.34 -3.74
C ARG A 196 8.73 -1.60 -3.23
N PHE A 197 8.60 -1.69 -1.91
CA PHE A 197 7.88 -2.74 -1.22
C PHE A 197 6.66 -2.11 -0.56
N ARG A 198 5.48 -2.67 -0.79
CA ARG A 198 4.25 -2.22 -0.14
C ARG A 198 3.84 -3.24 0.91
N ILE A 199 3.46 -2.76 2.08
CA ILE A 199 2.92 -3.61 3.16
C ILE A 199 1.48 -3.91 2.80
N MET A 200 1.23 -5.13 2.34
CA MET A 200 -0.10 -5.58 1.94
C MET A 200 -0.88 -6.22 3.09
N GLU A 201 -0.17 -6.66 4.12
CA GLU A 201 -0.72 -7.29 5.30
C GLU A 201 0.20 -6.98 6.49
N LEU A 202 -0.41 -6.65 7.63
CA LEU A 202 0.31 -6.45 8.88
C LEU A 202 -0.60 -6.85 10.04
N SER A 203 -0.29 -7.95 10.70
CA SER A 203 -1.08 -8.46 11.81
C SER A 203 -0.73 -7.70 13.09
N ASN A 204 -1.62 -6.78 13.49
CA ASN A 204 -1.56 -6.00 14.72
C ASN A 204 -2.84 -6.23 15.54
N GLY A 205 -2.73 -6.29 16.88
CA GLY A 205 -3.90 -6.14 17.76
C GLY A 205 -4.62 -7.42 18.19
N GLY A 206 -3.95 -8.59 18.14
CA GLY A 206 -4.41 -9.80 18.83
C GLY A 206 -3.90 -9.91 20.27
N VAL A 207 -4.55 -10.73 21.10
CA VAL A 207 -4.07 -11.06 22.45
C VAL A 207 -2.68 -11.69 22.36
N ASN A 208 -1.72 -11.21 23.16
CA ASN A 208 -0.31 -11.64 23.13
C ASN A 208 0.40 -11.45 21.78
N THR A 209 -0.07 -10.54 20.92
CA THR A 209 0.63 -10.18 19.69
C THR A 209 1.47 -8.93 19.86
N ALA A 210 2.58 -8.85 19.14
CA ALA A 210 3.36 -7.63 19.04
C ALA A 210 2.61 -6.59 18.21
N ILE A 211 2.76 -5.32 18.56
CA ILE A 211 2.39 -4.21 17.68
C ILE A 211 3.60 -3.93 16.78
N LEU A 212 3.42 -4.14 15.48
CA LEU A 212 4.43 -3.87 14.46
C LEU A 212 4.20 -2.49 13.83
N ARG A 213 5.32 -1.81 13.59
CA ARG A 213 5.45 -0.55 12.85
C ARG A 213 6.61 -0.69 11.89
N ALA A 214 6.41 -0.35 10.64
CA ALA A 214 7.49 -0.32 9.68
C ALA A 214 8.35 0.93 9.89
N LEU A 215 9.67 0.74 9.75
CA LEU A 215 10.71 1.74 9.95
C LEU A 215 11.65 1.76 8.75
N SER A 216 12.31 2.90 8.55
CA SER A 216 13.52 2.93 7.73
C SER A 216 14.64 2.13 8.40
N SER A 217 15.47 1.49 7.60
CA SER A 217 16.65 0.75 8.05
C SER A 217 17.91 1.25 7.35
N SER A 218 19.05 1.07 8.01
CA SER A 218 20.37 1.40 7.45
C SER A 218 20.95 0.23 6.68
N ASP A 219 21.85 0.53 5.74
CA ASP A 219 22.71 -0.48 5.11
C ASP A 219 23.54 -1.22 6.17
N ILE A 220 23.70 -2.53 5.99
CA ILE A 220 24.53 -3.38 6.84
C ILE A 220 25.35 -4.35 5.98
N THR A 221 26.32 -5.00 6.60
CA THR A 221 27.01 -6.16 6.01
C THR A 221 26.69 -7.41 6.82
N VAL A 222 26.30 -8.48 6.15
CA VAL A 222 25.99 -9.78 6.77
C VAL A 222 26.85 -10.84 6.10
N ASN A 223 27.75 -11.47 6.85
CA ASN A 223 28.68 -12.48 6.33
C ASN A 223 29.45 -12.02 5.07
N GLY A 224 29.86 -10.75 5.05
CA GLY A 224 30.58 -10.15 3.91
C GLY A 224 29.69 -9.71 2.74
N LEU A 225 28.38 -9.94 2.81
CA LEU A 225 27.43 -9.50 1.78
C LEU A 225 26.78 -8.16 2.17
N PRO A 226 26.77 -7.16 1.27
CA PRO A 226 26.05 -5.92 1.53
C PRO A 226 24.54 -6.17 1.50
N VAL A 227 23.85 -5.78 2.57
CA VAL A 227 22.38 -5.78 2.65
C VAL A 227 21.93 -4.33 2.69
N LYS A 228 21.12 -3.95 1.70
CA LYS A 228 20.63 -2.58 1.57
C LYS A 228 19.44 -2.32 2.49
N GLY A 229 19.52 -1.22 3.21
CA GLY A 229 18.41 -0.70 4.00
C GLY A 229 17.27 -0.21 3.11
N LEU A 230 16.08 -0.13 3.66
CA LEU A 230 14.91 0.46 2.99
C LEU A 230 14.50 1.74 3.71
N THR A 231 13.96 2.70 2.98
CA THR A 231 13.43 3.94 3.56
C THR A 231 11.91 3.92 3.54
N LEU A 232 11.25 4.16 4.68
CA LEU A 232 9.79 4.32 4.73
C LEU A 232 9.41 5.63 4.02
N ASP A 233 8.56 5.53 3.00
CA ASP A 233 8.05 6.68 2.27
C ASP A 233 7.14 7.50 3.20
N GLN A 234 7.47 8.79 3.39
CA GLN A 234 6.78 9.70 4.33
C GLN A 234 5.67 10.52 3.65
N LEU A 235 5.05 10.00 2.60
CA LEU A 235 3.92 10.65 1.95
C LEU A 235 2.65 9.80 2.07
N PRO A 236 1.66 10.23 2.87
CA PRO A 236 1.73 11.31 3.87
C PRO A 236 2.69 11.02 5.02
N THR A 237 2.96 12.03 5.86
CA THR A 237 3.80 11.89 7.05
C THR A 237 3.23 10.79 7.96
N GLN A 238 4.09 9.88 8.42
CA GLN A 238 3.73 8.74 9.25
C GLN A 238 4.50 8.78 10.57
N PRO A 239 4.11 9.66 11.52
CA PRO A 239 4.90 9.94 12.72
C PRO A 239 5.01 8.74 13.68
N THR A 240 4.05 7.82 13.63
CA THR A 240 4.03 6.59 14.43
C THR A 240 4.57 5.36 13.69
N GLY A 241 5.17 5.57 12.51
CA GLY A 241 5.68 4.51 11.64
C GLY A 241 4.66 3.96 10.67
N GLY A 242 5.18 3.16 9.72
CA GLY A 242 4.37 2.61 8.65
C GLY A 242 3.52 1.43 9.09
N GLY A 243 2.41 1.25 8.39
CA GLY A 243 1.49 0.14 8.60
C GLY A 243 0.95 -0.39 7.27
N LEU A 244 -0.32 -0.77 7.24
CA LEU A 244 -0.97 -1.27 6.03
C LEU A 244 -0.86 -0.23 4.90
N ASN A 245 -0.61 -0.71 3.68
CA ASN A 245 -0.48 0.08 2.45
C ASN A 245 0.69 1.09 2.43
N SER A 246 1.49 1.15 3.50
CA SER A 246 2.71 1.95 3.55
C SER A 246 3.77 1.35 2.62
N THR A 247 4.67 2.19 2.11
CA THR A 247 5.70 1.75 1.16
C THR A 247 7.11 2.01 1.67
N LEU A 248 8.01 1.08 1.35
CA LEU A 248 9.43 1.12 1.67
C LEU A 248 10.21 1.17 0.35
N SER A 249 10.98 2.23 0.13
CA SER A 249 11.79 2.43 -1.08
C SER A 249 13.22 1.91 -0.87
N ALA A 250 13.79 1.24 -1.88
CA ALA A 250 15.18 0.77 -1.82
C ALA A 250 16.22 1.89 -1.92
N GLY A 251 15.87 3.04 -2.51
CA GLY A 251 16.72 4.24 -2.63
C GLY A 251 17.91 4.11 -3.60
N VAL A 252 18.55 2.93 -3.63
CA VAL A 252 19.72 2.63 -4.47
C VAL A 252 19.35 2.22 -5.90
N VAL A 253 18.12 1.75 -6.11
CA VAL A 253 17.60 1.37 -7.44
C VAL A 253 16.95 2.60 -8.07
N THR A 254 17.64 3.21 -9.02
CA THR A 254 17.25 4.47 -9.68
C THR A 254 17.40 4.39 -11.20
N LEU A 255 16.97 5.42 -11.93
CA LEU A 255 17.21 5.50 -13.37
C LEU A 255 18.71 5.57 -13.71
N ALA A 256 19.52 6.23 -12.87
CA ALA A 256 20.97 6.34 -13.04
C ALA A 256 21.73 5.08 -12.58
N ALA A 257 21.14 4.32 -11.66
CA ALA A 257 21.68 3.06 -11.14
C ALA A 257 20.58 1.99 -11.10
N PRO A 258 20.19 1.45 -12.26
CA PRO A 258 19.13 0.45 -12.31
C PRO A 258 19.63 -0.90 -11.82
N LEU A 259 18.74 -1.70 -11.23
CA LEU A 259 19.00 -3.11 -10.92
C LEU A 259 18.98 -3.90 -12.22
N ALA A 260 20.15 -4.38 -12.67
CA ALA A 260 20.30 -5.12 -13.91
C ALA A 260 19.49 -6.43 -13.90
N ALA A 261 19.14 -6.96 -15.07
CA ALA A 261 18.51 -8.28 -15.16
C ALA A 261 19.48 -9.36 -14.67
N GLY A 262 19.00 -10.30 -13.85
CA GLY A 262 19.77 -11.37 -13.22
C GLY A 262 20.59 -10.95 -12.00
N ALA A 263 20.57 -9.67 -11.62
CA ALA A 263 21.21 -9.15 -10.41
C ALA A 263 20.38 -9.44 -9.15
#